data_AF-A0AAD3S6I6-F1
#
_entry.id   AF-A0AAD3S6I6-F1
#
_cell.length_a   1.000
_cell.length_b   1.000
_cell.length_c   1.000
_cell.angle_alpha   90.00
_cell.angle_beta   90.00
_cell.angle_gamma   90.00
#
_symmetry.space_group_name_H-M   'P 1'
#
loop_
_entity.id
_entity.type
_entity.pdbx_description
1 polymer ?
#
loop_
_entity_poly.entity_id
_entity_poly.type
_entity_poly.pdbx_seq_one_letter_code
_entity_poly.pdbx_strand_id
1 'polypeptide(L)'
;MTIDLSLMPLCSGSRSSTNFYGSNCKHMTLCFDCGKSMAENREKCYECRTTVTHLIREYNTRKSSSNDKNYFIGRFATGLPNFSKKKSAENKWTLQKEGHGRRIADAIREKCKNKPWLLEDENRQYKYHGQPEDTQLATYYLLMMQGKELVAIPVGSW
;
A
#
# COMPACT_ATOMS: atom_id res chain seq x y z
N MET A 1 3.84 2.81 29.43
CA MET A 1 2.66 3.18 28.63
C MET A 1 3.12 4.22 27.61
N THR A 2 3.08 3.90 26.33
CA THR A 2 3.33 4.87 25.26
C THR A 2 2.13 5.82 25.21
N ILE A 3 2.36 7.11 25.37
CA ILE A 3 1.32 8.12 25.17
C ILE A 3 1.08 8.19 23.65
N ASP A 4 -0.15 7.90 23.24
CA ASP A 4 -0.59 8.00 21.85
C ASP A 4 -0.32 9.42 21.32
N LEU A 5 0.11 9.52 20.07
CA LEU A 5 0.34 10.82 19.45
C LEU A 5 -0.99 11.56 19.24
N SER A 6 -1.26 12.53 20.11
CA SER A 6 -2.39 13.45 19.95
C SER A 6 -1.99 14.62 19.05
N LEU A 7 -2.58 14.69 17.85
CA LEU A 7 -2.39 15.81 16.93
C LEU A 7 -3.42 16.90 17.18
N MET A 8 -2.96 18.14 17.31
CA MET A 8 -3.82 19.33 17.34
C MET A 8 -4.52 19.53 15.99
N PRO A 9 -5.67 20.23 15.95
CA PRO A 9 -6.41 20.44 14.69
C PRO A 9 -5.74 21.43 13.74
N LEU A 10 -4.65 22.09 14.14
CA LEU A 10 -3.95 23.12 13.37
C LEU A 10 -2.42 22.97 13.49
N CYS A 11 -1.72 23.38 12.44
CA CYS A 11 -0.27 23.50 12.44
C CYS A 11 0.19 24.64 13.37
N SER A 12 1.17 24.39 14.24
CA SER A 12 1.73 25.39 15.16
C SER A 12 2.43 26.57 14.46
N GLY A 13 2.87 26.39 13.20
CA GLY A 13 3.50 27.46 12.41
C GLY A 13 2.51 28.17 11.49
N SER A 14 2.01 27.48 10.47
CA SER A 14 1.20 28.05 9.40
C SER A 14 -0.31 28.08 9.66
N ARG A 15 -0.80 27.47 10.75
CA ARG A 15 -2.23 27.28 11.04
C ARG A 15 -3.03 26.56 9.93
N SER A 16 -2.37 25.82 9.04
CA SER A 16 -3.07 24.96 8.07
C SER A 16 -3.88 23.85 8.77
N SER A 17 -4.88 23.30 8.07
CA SER A 17 -5.86 22.31 8.58
C SER A 17 -5.67 20.87 8.06
N THR A 18 -4.60 20.60 7.28
CA THR A 18 -4.42 19.33 6.58
C THR A 18 -3.01 18.75 6.78
N ASN A 19 -2.93 17.42 6.70
CA ASN A 19 -1.68 16.65 6.70
C ASN A 19 -0.75 16.95 7.89
N PHE A 20 -1.23 16.68 9.09
CA PHE A 20 -0.49 16.90 10.32
C PHE A 20 0.46 15.77 10.70
N TYR A 21 1.49 16.15 11.44
CA TYR A 21 2.53 15.30 11.99
C TYR A 21 2.88 15.78 13.40
N GLY A 22 3.25 14.85 14.26
CA GLY A 22 3.91 15.14 15.52
C GLY A 22 5.40 15.37 15.31
N SER A 23 6.04 16.08 16.23
CA SER A 23 7.50 16.11 16.32
C SER A 23 8.03 14.91 17.14
N ASN A 24 9.36 14.70 17.12
CA ASN A 24 10.04 13.70 17.96
C ASN A 24 9.83 13.89 19.47
N CYS A 25 9.49 15.10 19.92
CA CYS A 25 9.13 15.35 21.32
C CYS A 25 7.61 15.34 21.57
N LYS A 26 6.79 15.10 20.54
CA LYS A 26 5.31 15.04 20.57
C LYS A 26 4.57 16.30 21.08
N HIS A 27 5.26 17.36 21.51
CA HIS A 27 4.64 18.62 21.95
C HIS A 27 4.07 19.48 20.81
N MET A 28 4.47 19.23 19.57
CA MET A 28 4.08 20.08 18.43
C MET A 28 3.32 19.30 17.38
N THR A 29 2.33 19.99 16.79
CA THR A 29 1.63 19.51 15.60
C THR A 29 2.00 20.39 14.42
N LEU A 30 2.58 19.80 13.38
CA LEU A 30 3.14 20.50 12.24
C LEU A 30 2.55 19.95 10.94
N CYS A 31 2.29 20.81 9.96
CA CYS A 31 2.12 20.34 8.59
C CYS A 31 3.46 19.84 8.03
N PHE A 32 3.41 19.12 6.91
CA PHE A 32 4.63 18.61 6.27
C PHE A 32 5.67 19.70 6.03
N ASP A 33 5.28 20.83 5.46
CA ASP A 33 6.22 21.90 5.08
C ASP A 33 6.87 22.57 6.29
N CYS A 34 6.08 22.96 7.30
CA CYS A 34 6.62 23.54 8.54
C CYS A 34 7.52 22.52 9.26
N GLY A 35 7.07 21.27 9.35
CA GLY A 35 7.83 20.22 10.00
C GLY A 35 9.16 19.91 9.32
N LYS A 36 9.15 19.85 7.98
CA LYS A 36 10.34 19.65 7.16
C LYS A 36 11.32 20.80 7.34
N SER A 37 10.85 22.05 7.22
CA SER A 37 11.68 23.24 7.43
C SER A 37 12.33 23.24 8.80
N MET A 38 11.56 22.97 9.86
CA MET A 38 12.08 22.92 11.23
C MET A 38 13.15 21.84 11.39
N ALA A 39 12.94 20.66 10.82
CA ALA A 39 13.88 19.55 10.90
C ALA A 39 15.19 19.86 10.14
N GLU A 40 15.09 20.41 8.92
CA GLU A 40 16.25 20.80 8.10
C GLU A 40 17.07 21.92 8.76
N ASN A 41 16.39 22.91 9.36
CA ASN A 41 17.02 24.04 10.04
C ASN A 41 17.44 23.75 11.50
N ARG A 42 17.19 22.53 12.00
CA ARG A 42 17.44 22.12 13.40
C ARG A 42 16.77 23.05 14.42
N GLU A 43 15.57 23.53 14.09
CA GLU A 43 14.78 24.37 14.97
C GLU A 43 14.36 23.61 16.23
N LYS A 44 14.11 24.36 17.30
CA LYS A 44 13.77 23.80 18.61
C LYS A 44 12.28 23.85 18.85
N CYS A 45 11.76 22.84 19.54
CA CYS A 45 10.41 22.85 20.06
C CYS A 45 10.18 24.08 20.95
N TYR A 46 9.04 24.75 20.77
CA TYR A 46 8.70 25.96 21.53
C TYR A 46 8.49 25.68 23.02
N GLU A 47 8.08 24.47 23.39
CA GLU A 47 7.81 24.07 24.78
C GLU A 47 9.06 23.49 25.46
N CYS A 48 9.57 22.37 24.97
CA CYS A 48 10.64 21.61 25.64
C CYS A 48 12.05 21.91 25.12
N ARG A 49 12.19 22.78 24.11
CA ARG A 49 13.47 23.15 23.47
C ARG A 49 14.25 22.00 22.80
N THR A 50 13.71 20.78 22.77
CA THR A 50 14.27 19.67 22.00
C THR A 50 14.34 20.05 20.52
N THR A 51 15.47 19.79 19.88
CA THR A 51 15.62 19.97 18.44
C THR A 51 14.68 19.04 17.68
N VAL A 52 13.91 19.60 16.76
CA VAL A 52 13.05 18.86 15.85
C VAL A 52 13.94 18.13 14.86
N THR A 53 13.84 16.80 14.82
CA THR A 53 14.68 15.95 13.95
C THR A 53 13.85 15.07 13.03
N HIS A 54 12.63 14.73 13.44
CA HIS A 54 11.76 13.81 12.70
C HIS A 54 10.30 14.25 12.85
N LEU A 55 9.52 13.94 11.82
CA LEU A 55 8.06 14.04 11.83
C LEU A 55 7.47 12.65 11.99
N ILE A 56 6.49 12.54 12.88
CA ILE A 56 5.84 11.29 13.25
C ILE A 56 4.37 11.37 12.83
N ARG A 57 3.86 10.28 12.25
CA ARG A 57 2.43 10.08 12.10
C ARG A 57 2.09 8.66 12.51
N GLU A 58 1.15 8.53 13.43
CA GLU A 58 0.65 7.25 13.91
C GLU A 58 -0.67 6.94 13.21
N TYR A 59 -0.89 5.68 12.84
CA TYR A 59 -2.11 5.22 12.19
C TYR A 59 -2.64 3.99 12.92
N ASN A 60 -3.95 4.00 13.19
CA ASN A 60 -4.62 2.78 13.62
C ASN A 60 -4.60 1.78 12.48
N THR A 61 -4.23 0.54 12.81
CA THR A 61 -4.21 -0.56 11.85
C THR A 61 -5.20 -1.62 12.29
N ARG A 62 -6.09 -2.03 11.38
CA ARG A 62 -7.05 -3.12 11.61
C ARG A 62 -6.88 -4.23 10.58
N LYS A 63 -7.19 -5.47 10.97
CA LYS A 63 -7.28 -6.58 10.01
C LYS A 63 -8.51 -6.41 9.13
N SER A 64 -8.43 -6.80 7.87
CA SER A 64 -9.58 -6.82 6.97
C SER A 64 -10.65 -7.78 7.48
N SER A 65 -11.90 -7.32 7.51
CA SER A 65 -13.05 -8.09 7.98
C SER A 65 -13.79 -8.84 6.86
N SER A 66 -13.53 -8.52 5.58
CA SER A 66 -14.19 -9.15 4.43
C SER A 66 -13.28 -10.16 3.74
N ASN A 67 -13.87 -11.30 3.35
CA ASN A 67 -13.25 -12.35 2.56
C ASN A 67 -13.68 -12.32 1.09
N ASP A 68 -14.34 -11.25 0.64
CA ASP A 68 -15.02 -11.22 -0.66
C ASP A 68 -14.05 -11.16 -1.84
N LYS A 69 -12.81 -10.74 -1.61
CA LYS A 69 -11.77 -10.62 -2.65
C LYS A 69 -10.46 -11.24 -2.17
N ASN A 70 -9.88 -12.10 -3.01
CA ASN A 70 -8.54 -12.60 -2.81
C ASN A 70 -7.53 -11.62 -3.41
N TYR A 71 -6.46 -11.35 -2.65
CA TYR A 71 -5.37 -10.47 -3.08
C TYR A 71 -4.13 -11.31 -3.38
N PHE A 72 -3.44 -10.96 -4.46
CA PHE A 72 -2.25 -11.63 -4.96
C PHE A 72 -1.18 -10.59 -5.29
N ILE A 73 0.08 -10.97 -5.16
CA ILE A 73 1.22 -10.14 -5.56
C ILE A 73 1.70 -10.61 -6.92
N GLY A 74 2.00 -9.67 -7.82
CA GLY A 74 2.68 -9.95 -9.08
C GLY A 74 4.03 -9.26 -9.09
N ARG A 75 5.11 -10.03 -9.26
CA ARG A 75 6.48 -9.49 -9.35
C ARG A 75 6.94 -9.42 -10.80
N PHE A 76 7.47 -8.25 -11.18
CA PHE A 76 8.04 -8.02 -12.51
C PHE A 76 9.52 -7.66 -12.37
N ALA A 77 10.41 -8.55 -12.82
CA ALA A 77 11.86 -8.38 -12.67
C ALA A 77 12.42 -7.21 -13.49
N THR A 78 11.82 -6.92 -14.64
CA THR A 78 12.28 -5.90 -15.60
C THR A 78 11.55 -4.56 -15.45
N GLY A 79 10.81 -4.36 -14.35
CA GLY A 79 9.95 -3.20 -14.14
C GLY A 79 8.48 -3.46 -14.50
N LEU A 80 7.61 -2.53 -14.11
CA LEU A 80 6.17 -2.66 -14.30
C LEU A 80 5.79 -2.56 -15.79
N PRO A 81 4.84 -3.38 -16.27
CA PRO A 81 4.21 -3.15 -17.57
C PRO A 81 3.62 -1.74 -17.67
N ASN A 82 3.36 -1.27 -18.89
CA ASN A 82 2.81 0.05 -19.17
C ASN A 82 1.31 0.15 -18.81
N PHE A 83 0.95 -0.21 -17.58
CA PHE A 83 -0.40 -0.07 -17.06
C PHE A 83 -0.87 1.38 -17.19
N SER A 84 -2.01 1.58 -17.83
CA SER A 84 -2.59 2.91 -17.93
C SER A 84 -2.96 3.44 -16.55
N LYS A 85 -2.58 4.69 -16.29
CA LYS A 85 -3.03 5.46 -15.11
C LYS A 85 -4.45 6.04 -15.29
N LYS A 86 -4.96 6.08 -16.52
CA LYS A 86 -6.31 6.57 -16.85
C LYS A 86 -7.30 5.41 -16.89
N LYS A 87 -8.42 5.53 -16.18
CA LYS A 87 -9.50 4.52 -16.12
C LYS A 87 -10.13 4.18 -17.49
N SER A 88 -9.88 4.97 -18.53
CA SER A 88 -10.52 4.87 -19.85
C SER A 88 -9.55 4.55 -21.00
N ALA A 89 -8.33 4.08 -20.73
CA ALA A 89 -7.34 3.89 -21.79
C ALA A 89 -7.49 2.57 -22.56
N GLU A 90 -7.07 2.62 -23.82
CA GLU A 90 -7.04 1.56 -24.82
C GLU A 90 -6.12 0.37 -24.48
N ASN A 91 -5.22 0.51 -23.49
CA ASN A 91 -4.36 -0.59 -23.05
C ASN A 91 -5.08 -1.43 -22.00
N LYS A 92 -6.06 -2.25 -22.42
CA LYS A 92 -6.66 -3.26 -21.55
C LYS A 92 -5.69 -4.41 -21.36
N TRP A 93 -5.63 -4.90 -20.13
CA TRP A 93 -4.84 -6.06 -19.74
C TRP A 93 -5.77 -7.16 -19.30
N THR A 94 -5.42 -8.41 -19.63
CA THR A 94 -6.17 -9.58 -19.22
C THR A 94 -5.26 -10.50 -18.41
N LEU A 95 -5.76 -10.92 -17.24
CA LEU A 95 -5.07 -11.88 -16.37
C LEU A 95 -5.92 -13.15 -16.32
N GLN A 96 -5.36 -14.27 -16.78
CA GLN A 96 -6.04 -15.56 -16.81
C GLN A 96 -5.09 -16.67 -16.39
N LYS A 97 -5.63 -17.75 -15.81
CA LYS A 97 -4.84 -18.98 -15.64
C LYS A 97 -4.66 -19.64 -16.99
N GLU A 98 -3.45 -20.12 -17.27
CA GLU A 98 -3.17 -20.79 -18.53
C GLU A 98 -4.12 -22.01 -18.71
N GLY A 99 -4.81 -22.08 -19.86
CA GLY A 99 -5.76 -23.15 -20.18
C GLY A 99 -7.17 -23.04 -19.56
N HIS A 100 -7.57 -21.91 -18.96
CA HIS A 100 -8.93 -21.68 -18.44
C HIS A 100 -9.97 -21.25 -19.49
N GLY A 101 -9.62 -21.27 -20.78
CA GLY A 101 -10.40 -20.61 -21.84
C GLY A 101 -11.71 -21.26 -22.27
N ARG A 102 -12.11 -22.46 -21.79
CA ARG A 102 -13.41 -23.07 -22.14
C ARG A 102 -13.95 -23.94 -21.01
N ARG A 103 -15.12 -23.55 -20.49
CA ARG A 103 -16.12 -24.32 -19.72
C ARG A 103 -15.55 -25.53 -18.96
N ILE A 104 -15.21 -25.34 -17.69
CA ILE A 104 -14.54 -26.35 -16.88
C ILE A 104 -15.47 -26.79 -15.73
N ALA A 105 -15.80 -28.09 -15.68
CA ALA A 105 -16.56 -28.72 -14.61
C ALA A 105 -15.76 -28.74 -13.28
N ASP A 106 -16.48 -28.78 -12.15
CA ASP A 106 -15.92 -28.62 -10.79
C ASP A 106 -14.73 -29.55 -10.47
N ALA A 107 -14.63 -30.71 -11.12
CA ALA A 107 -13.55 -31.69 -10.96
C ALA A 107 -12.15 -31.23 -11.43
N ILE A 108 -12.04 -30.18 -12.26
CA ILE A 108 -10.75 -29.67 -12.77
C ILE A 108 -10.26 -28.43 -11.99
N ARG A 109 -11.09 -27.91 -11.08
CA ARG A 109 -10.80 -26.70 -10.29
C ARG A 109 -9.60 -26.88 -9.36
N GLU A 110 -9.35 -28.10 -8.87
CA GLU A 110 -8.12 -28.43 -8.13
C GLU A 110 -6.88 -28.54 -9.03
N LYS A 111 -6.99 -29.18 -10.20
CA LYS A 111 -5.88 -29.31 -11.18
C LYS A 111 -5.37 -27.96 -11.70
N CYS A 112 -6.11 -26.88 -11.51
CA CYS A 112 -5.72 -25.56 -11.95
C CYS A 112 -5.21 -24.64 -10.85
N LYS A 113 -5.16 -25.07 -9.59
CA LYS A 113 -4.63 -24.24 -8.50
C LYS A 113 -3.18 -23.83 -8.76
N ASN A 114 -2.37 -24.74 -9.30
CA ASN A 114 -0.94 -24.56 -9.54
C ASN A 114 -0.58 -24.18 -10.99
N LYS A 115 -1.57 -23.85 -11.84
CA LYS A 115 -1.28 -23.42 -13.21
C LYS A 115 -0.75 -21.98 -13.20
N PRO A 116 0.24 -21.66 -14.06
CA PRO A 116 0.79 -20.33 -14.16
C PRO A 116 -0.28 -19.33 -14.61
N TRP A 117 -0.11 -18.09 -14.16
CA TRP A 117 -0.88 -16.95 -14.60
C TRP A 117 -0.29 -16.40 -15.89
N LEU A 118 -1.17 -16.01 -16.81
CA LEU A 118 -0.81 -15.35 -18.05
C LEU A 118 -1.44 -13.96 -18.04
N LEU A 119 -0.57 -12.94 -18.05
CA LEU A 119 -0.95 -11.54 -18.19
C LEU A 119 -0.59 -11.08 -19.61
N GLU A 120 -1.60 -10.63 -20.36
CA GLU A 120 -1.42 -10.14 -21.73
C GLU A 120 -2.14 -8.81 -21.94
N ASP A 121 -1.57 -7.95 -22.76
CA ASP A 121 -2.26 -6.78 -23.28
C ASP A 121 -3.27 -7.18 -24.38
N GLU A 122 -4.23 -6.30 -24.65
CA GLU A 122 -5.29 -6.51 -25.67
C GLU A 122 -4.69 -6.78 -27.06
N ASN A 123 -3.56 -6.14 -27.40
CA ASN A 123 -2.86 -6.32 -28.66
C ASN A 123 -1.93 -7.55 -28.67
N ARG A 124 -1.80 -8.26 -27.55
CA ARG A 124 -0.92 -9.44 -27.35
C ARG A 124 0.56 -9.17 -27.68
N GLN A 125 0.99 -7.92 -27.66
CA GLN A 125 2.37 -7.51 -27.88
C GLN A 125 3.24 -7.86 -26.67
N TYR A 126 2.67 -7.79 -25.46
CA TYR A 126 3.36 -8.07 -24.21
C TYR A 126 2.67 -9.21 -23.48
N LYS A 127 3.46 -10.23 -23.13
CA LYS A 127 2.99 -11.43 -22.44
C LYS A 127 3.90 -11.75 -21.27
N TYR A 128 3.32 -11.90 -20.10
CA TYR A 128 4.03 -12.27 -18.88
C TYR A 128 3.44 -13.57 -18.33
N HIS A 129 4.32 -14.54 -18.12
CA HIS A 129 3.98 -15.82 -17.49
C HIS A 129 4.42 -15.73 -16.03
N GLY A 130 3.45 -15.75 -15.11
CA GLY A 130 3.68 -15.81 -13.68
C GLY A 130 3.61 -17.24 -13.19
N GLN A 131 4.66 -17.73 -12.58
CA GLN A 131 4.65 -19.00 -11.85
C GLN A 131 4.37 -18.70 -10.38
N PRO A 132 3.45 -19.44 -9.72
CA PRO A 132 3.23 -19.28 -8.29
C PRO A 132 4.50 -19.67 -7.53
N GLU A 133 4.82 -18.93 -6.47
CA GLU A 133 5.92 -19.32 -5.58
C GLU A 133 5.49 -20.49 -4.68
N ASP A 134 6.21 -21.62 -4.77
CA ASP A 134 5.79 -22.90 -4.17
C ASP A 134 5.90 -22.95 -2.63
N THR A 135 6.50 -21.95 -1.98
CA THR A 135 6.62 -21.95 -0.52
C THR A 135 6.76 -20.53 0.03
N GLN A 136 5.73 -20.05 0.74
CA GLN A 136 5.85 -18.85 1.55
C GLN A 136 6.25 -19.23 2.98
N LEU A 137 7.45 -18.83 3.40
CA LEU A 137 7.90 -18.99 4.79
C LEU A 137 7.29 -17.96 5.74
N ALA A 138 6.65 -16.91 5.20
CA ALA A 138 6.05 -15.82 5.95
C ALA A 138 4.69 -15.42 5.36
N THR A 139 3.77 -14.94 6.20
CA THR A 139 2.48 -14.39 5.77
C THR A 139 2.63 -12.92 5.39
N TYR A 140 2.26 -12.59 4.15
CA TYR A 140 2.31 -11.22 3.65
C TYR A 140 0.96 -10.50 3.81
N TYR A 141 1.03 -9.20 4.11
CA TYR A 141 -0.14 -8.33 4.21
C TYR A 141 0.01 -7.11 3.30
N LEU A 142 -1.07 -6.73 2.62
CA LEU A 142 -1.21 -5.45 1.96
C LEU A 142 -1.77 -4.43 2.96
N LEU A 143 -1.07 -3.32 3.17
CA LEU A 143 -1.56 -2.20 3.97
C LEU A 143 -2.21 -1.17 3.03
N MET A 144 -3.53 -1.00 3.14
CA MET A 144 -4.28 0.00 2.37
C MET A 144 -4.89 1.06 3.27
N MET A 145 -4.75 2.33 2.89
CA MET A 145 -5.41 3.43 3.59
C MET A 145 -6.91 3.43 3.27
N GLN A 146 -7.76 3.33 4.29
CA GLN A 146 -9.21 3.47 4.18
C GLN A 146 -9.69 4.54 5.16
N GLY A 147 -10.09 5.70 4.63
CA GLY A 147 -10.39 6.86 5.48
C GLY A 147 -9.13 7.34 6.22
N LYS A 148 -9.11 7.16 7.54
CA LYS A 148 -7.97 7.56 8.41
C LYS A 148 -7.21 6.38 9.01
N GLU A 149 -7.54 5.15 8.62
CA GLU A 149 -6.96 3.92 9.17
C GLU A 149 -6.26 3.11 8.08
N LEU A 150 -5.28 2.31 8.50
CA LEU A 150 -4.68 1.29 7.66
C LEU A 150 -5.44 -0.03 7.83
N VAL A 151 -5.81 -0.64 6.71
CA VAL A 151 -6.39 -1.98 6.69
C VAL A 151 -5.32 -2.95 6.22
N ALA A 152 -5.00 -3.94 7.06
CA ALA A 152 -4.09 -5.04 6.75
C ALA A 152 -4.89 -6.21 6.15
N ILE A 153 -4.63 -6.50 4.87
CA ILE A 153 -5.32 -7.55 4.12
C ILE A 153 -4.33 -8.68 3.83
N PRO A 154 -4.63 -9.93 4.21
CA PRO A 154 -3.74 -11.06 3.93
C PRO A 154 -3.64 -11.29 2.42
N VAL A 155 -2.43 -11.55 1.94
CA VAL A 155 -2.16 -11.90 0.55
C VAL A 155 -2.10 -13.43 0.43
N GLY A 156 -2.79 -13.97 -0.58
CA GLY A 156 -2.92 -15.42 -0.77
C GLY A 156 -1.69 -16.09 -1.41
N SER A 157 -1.18 -15.53 -2.50
CA SER A 157 0.01 -16.06 -3.20
C SER A 157 0.85 -14.93 -3.81
N TRP A 158 2.12 -15.26 -4.07
CA TRP A 158 3.12 -14.45 -4.75
C TRP A 158 3.37 -15.05 -6.13
#